data_AF-A0A2N3L0J2-F1
#
_entry.id   AF-A0A2N3L0J2-F1
#
_cell.length_a   1.000
_cell.length_b   1.000
_cell.length_c   1.000
_cell.angle_alpha   90.00
_cell.angle_beta   90.00
_cell.angle_gamma   90.00
#
_symmetry.space_group_name_H-M   'P 1'
#
loop_
_entity.id
_entity.type
_entity.pdbx_description
1 polymer ?
#
loop_
_entity_poly.entity_id
_entity_poly.type
_entity_poly.pdbx_seq_one_letter_code
_entity_poly.pdbx_strand_id
1 'polypeptide(L)'
;MAKKSIKNQNLTIRLDEKTRFALDFLVRLEGQNASKLVERIILEKADTSYFGRYNTHLERKEYNWRDVWHVSEGVRHLMFITHPAVKAEIHLTFEEEEMAEFVQRHWPFFSSSFRLSTLIAPYVDILWPHMDALVAEWREHKATDPWRAGESMKEILSGVEVAPPDWPPKSDDKEG
;
A
#
# COMPACT_ATOMS: atom_id res chain seq x y z
N MET A 1 -4.93 5.50 -25.45
CA MET A 1 -5.31 4.78 -24.23
C MET A 1 -4.46 3.52 -24.12
N ALA A 2 -3.45 3.52 -23.25
CA ALA A 2 -2.56 2.37 -23.08
C ALA A 2 -3.28 1.26 -22.29
N LYS A 3 -3.42 0.09 -22.91
CA LYS A 3 -3.97 -1.12 -22.28
C LYS A 3 -2.96 -1.57 -21.21
N LYS A 4 -3.18 -1.21 -19.93
CA LYS A 4 -2.36 -1.66 -18.79
C LYS A 4 -2.35 -3.20 -18.83
N SER A 5 -1.26 -3.82 -19.28
CA SER A 5 -1.14 -5.28 -19.28
C SER A 5 -1.10 -5.72 -17.82
N ILE A 6 -1.95 -6.65 -17.44
CA ILE A 6 -1.84 -7.34 -16.15
C ILE A 6 -0.48 -8.05 -16.19
N LYS A 7 0.51 -7.50 -15.47
CA LYS A 7 1.82 -8.14 -15.33
C LYS A 7 1.58 -9.41 -14.52
N ASN A 8 1.65 -10.58 -15.17
CA ASN A 8 1.68 -11.84 -14.47
C ASN A 8 2.96 -11.89 -13.62
N GLN A 9 2.81 -12.15 -12.32
CA GLN A 9 3.92 -12.35 -11.41
C GLN A 9 4.17 -13.86 -11.25
N ASN A 10 5.43 -14.28 -11.29
CA ASN A 10 5.81 -15.68 -11.11
C ASN A 10 6.06 -15.97 -9.63
N LEU A 11 5.39 -17.00 -9.09
CA LEU A 11 5.63 -17.51 -7.74
C LEU A 11 6.55 -18.73 -7.81
N THR A 12 7.73 -18.64 -7.19
CA THR A 12 8.67 -19.78 -7.06
C THR A 12 8.80 -20.15 -5.59
N ILE A 13 8.41 -21.37 -5.23
CA ILE A 13 8.47 -21.88 -3.85
C ILE A 13 9.34 -23.14 -3.83
N ARG A 14 10.23 -23.24 -2.84
CA ARG A 14 10.94 -24.48 -2.53
C ARG A 14 10.09 -25.31 -1.57
N LEU A 15 9.77 -26.53 -1.97
CA LEU A 15 8.99 -27.47 -1.17
C LEU A 15 9.88 -28.64 -0.74
N ASP A 16 9.69 -29.10 0.49
CA ASP A 16 10.24 -30.39 0.89
C ASP A 16 9.51 -31.55 0.16
N GLU A 17 10.10 -32.74 0.25
CA GLU A 17 9.58 -33.93 -0.43
C GLU A 17 8.15 -34.29 -0.01
N LYS A 18 7.84 -34.16 1.28
CA LYS A 18 6.52 -34.48 1.84
C LYS A 18 5.43 -33.53 1.31
N THR A 19 5.74 -32.24 1.27
CA THR A 19 4.83 -31.18 0.82
C THR A 19 4.61 -31.27 -0.68
N ARG A 20 5.67 -31.58 -1.45
CA ARG A 20 5.55 -31.86 -2.88
C ARG A 20 4.63 -33.05 -3.16
N PHE A 21 4.81 -34.16 -2.44
CA PHE A 21 3.96 -35.32 -2.59
C PHE A 21 2.48 -35.00 -2.28
N ALA A 22 2.22 -34.26 -1.20
CA ALA A 22 0.86 -33.84 -0.84
C ALA A 22 0.21 -32.96 -1.92
N LEU A 23 0.97 -32.01 -2.49
CA LEU A 23 0.51 -31.18 -3.61
C LEU A 23 0.16 -32.03 -4.84
N ASP A 24 1.05 -32.95 -5.24
CA ASP A 24 0.82 -33.84 -6.39
C ASP A 24 -0.40 -34.75 -6.18
N PHE A 25 -0.62 -35.24 -4.95
CA PHE A 25 -1.80 -36.01 -4.60
C PHE A 25 -3.09 -35.18 -4.78
N LEU A 26 -3.14 -33.96 -4.24
CA LEU A 26 -4.31 -33.07 -4.34
C LEU A 26 -4.61 -32.67 -5.79
N VAL A 27 -3.57 -32.35 -6.57
CA VAL A 27 -3.65 -32.07 -8.01
C VAL A 27 -4.36 -33.21 -8.76
N ARG A 28 -3.97 -34.46 -8.48
CA ARG A 28 -4.59 -35.65 -9.10
C ARG A 28 -6.00 -35.90 -8.60
N LEU A 29 -6.24 -35.70 -7.30
CA LEU A 29 -7.55 -35.89 -6.68
C LEU A 29 -8.59 -34.93 -7.26
N GLU A 30 -8.21 -33.67 -7.50
CA GLU A 30 -9.12 -32.63 -7.96
C GLU A 30 -9.13 -32.44 -9.49
N GLY A 31 -8.20 -33.05 -10.22
CA GLY A 31 -8.10 -32.93 -11.67
C GLY A 31 -7.71 -31.53 -12.17
N GLN A 32 -7.05 -30.73 -11.33
CA GLN A 32 -6.60 -29.38 -11.64
C GLN A 32 -5.06 -29.33 -11.69
N ASN A 33 -4.48 -28.36 -12.41
CA ASN A 33 -3.04 -28.17 -12.36
C ASN A 33 -2.59 -27.54 -11.03
N ALA A 34 -1.33 -27.77 -10.64
CA ALA A 34 -0.77 -27.30 -9.37
C ALA A 34 -0.92 -25.79 -9.18
N SER A 35 -0.70 -24.99 -10.23
CA SER A 35 -0.80 -23.53 -10.17
C SER A 35 -2.21 -23.06 -9.79
N LYS A 36 -3.26 -23.60 -10.43
CA LYS A 36 -4.65 -23.27 -10.15
C LYS A 36 -5.06 -23.69 -8.74
N LEU A 37 -4.62 -24.87 -8.30
CA LEU A 37 -4.89 -25.35 -6.95
C LEU A 37 -4.26 -24.42 -5.89
N VAL A 38 -2.99 -24.07 -6.07
CA VAL A 38 -2.26 -23.17 -5.16
C VAL A 38 -2.89 -21.78 -5.13
N GLU A 39 -3.21 -21.20 -6.29
CA GLU A 39 -3.88 -19.90 -6.39
C GLU A 39 -5.21 -19.90 -5.64
N ARG A 40 -6.05 -20.92 -5.87
CA ARG A 40 -7.34 -21.07 -5.20
C ARG A 40 -7.18 -21.16 -3.68
N ILE A 41 -6.30 -22.04 -3.20
CA ILE A 41 -6.06 -22.22 -1.76
C ILE A 41 -5.55 -20.93 -1.11
N ILE A 42 -4.64 -20.20 -1.78
CA ILE A 42 -4.13 -18.91 -1.27
C ILE A 42 -5.28 -17.91 -1.15
N LEU A 43 -6.12 -17.79 -2.19
CA LEU A 43 -7.25 -16.86 -2.17
C LEU A 43 -8.29 -17.25 -1.10
N GLU A 44 -8.66 -18.53 -1.00
CA GLU A 44 -9.55 -19.03 0.05
C GLU A 44 -9.00 -18.73 1.46
N LYS A 45 -7.69 -18.93 1.65
CA LYS A 45 -7.04 -18.63 2.92
C LYS A 45 -6.98 -17.13 3.20
N ALA A 46 -6.69 -16.31 2.19
CA ALA A 46 -6.65 -14.86 2.32
C ALA A 46 -8.05 -14.31 2.65
N ASP A 47 -9.09 -14.82 2.00
CA ASP A 47 -10.49 -14.43 2.20
C ASP A 47 -11.04 -14.74 3.59
N THR A 48 -10.43 -15.70 4.27
CA THR A 48 -10.77 -16.10 5.63
C THR A 48 -9.78 -15.58 6.68
N SER A 49 -8.77 -14.82 6.26
CA SER A 49 -7.80 -14.15 7.14
C SER A 49 -8.26 -12.72 7.41
N TYR A 50 -8.54 -12.43 8.68
CA TYR A 50 -9.01 -11.11 9.12
C TYR A 50 -8.05 -10.47 10.12
N PHE A 51 -7.97 -9.14 10.10
CA PHE A 51 -7.23 -8.29 11.03
C PHE A 51 -8.11 -7.13 11.53
N GLY A 52 -7.65 -6.39 12.53
CA GLY A 52 -8.37 -5.25 13.13
C GLY A 52 -9.36 -5.64 14.21
N ARG A 53 -9.09 -6.70 14.97
CA ARG A 53 -9.91 -7.20 16.08
C ARG A 53 -9.80 -6.34 17.36
N TYR A 54 -9.55 -5.03 17.26
CA TYR A 54 -9.59 -4.13 18.42
C TYR A 54 -10.95 -3.45 18.59
N ASN A 55 -11.48 -3.60 19.81
CA ASN A 55 -12.84 -3.33 20.22
C ASN A 55 -12.90 -2.01 21.02
N THR A 56 -13.73 -1.07 20.58
CA THR A 56 -14.23 0.01 21.44
C THR A 56 -15.75 -0.04 21.44
N HIS A 57 -16.31 -0.98 22.21
CA HIS A 57 -17.71 -1.08 22.65
C HIS A 57 -18.88 -0.94 21.65
N LEU A 58 -18.68 -0.63 20.37
CA LEU A 58 -19.78 -0.25 19.48
C LEU A 58 -19.87 -0.98 18.15
N GLU A 59 -18.82 -1.63 17.64
CA GLU A 59 -18.95 -2.57 16.50
C GLU A 59 -17.57 -3.20 16.23
N ARG A 60 -17.51 -4.54 16.13
CA ARG A 60 -16.28 -5.23 15.74
C ARG A 60 -16.18 -5.17 14.21
N LYS A 61 -15.42 -4.21 13.68
CA LYS A 61 -15.13 -4.15 12.25
C LYS A 61 -13.89 -4.99 11.95
N GLU A 62 -14.10 -6.12 11.29
CA GLU A 62 -13.02 -6.98 10.80
C GLU A 62 -12.66 -6.57 9.36
N TYR A 63 -11.36 -6.51 9.07
CA TYR A 63 -10.81 -6.19 7.76
C TYR A 63 -10.07 -7.39 7.19
N ASN A 64 -9.95 -7.49 5.87
CA ASN A 64 -9.13 -8.48 5.18
C ASN A 64 -8.32 -7.84 4.05
N TRP A 65 -7.62 -8.66 3.27
CA TRP A 65 -6.75 -8.19 2.19
C TRP A 65 -7.48 -7.32 1.14
N ARG A 66 -8.79 -7.49 0.96
CA ARG A 66 -9.60 -6.73 0.00
C ARG A 66 -9.78 -5.28 0.44
N ASP A 67 -9.83 -5.02 1.75
CA ASP A 67 -9.96 -3.67 2.30
C ASP A 67 -8.74 -2.79 2.05
N VAL A 68 -7.60 -3.41 1.71
CA VAL A 68 -6.32 -2.75 1.40
C VAL A 68 -5.86 -3.03 -0.03
N TRP A 69 -6.69 -3.69 -0.86
CA TRP A 69 -6.36 -4.01 -2.24
C TRP A 69 -6.80 -2.91 -3.20
N HIS A 70 -5.90 -2.55 -4.13
CA HIS A 70 -6.21 -1.64 -5.23
C HIS A 70 -5.43 -2.03 -6.49
N VAL A 71 -5.96 -1.67 -7.67
CA VAL A 71 -5.35 -1.98 -8.98
C VAL A 71 -4.07 -1.19 -9.25
N SER A 72 -4.03 0.07 -8.80
CA SER A 72 -2.77 0.84 -8.74
C SER A 72 -1.90 0.29 -7.62
N GLU A 73 -0.65 0.00 -7.97
CA GLU A 73 0.38 -0.49 -7.04
C GLU A 73 0.65 0.49 -5.92
N GLY A 74 0.86 1.76 -6.25
CA GLY A 74 1.12 2.78 -5.24
C GLY A 74 -0.05 2.99 -4.30
N VAL A 75 -1.26 3.08 -4.84
CA VAL A 75 -2.45 3.21 -4.01
C VAL A 75 -2.62 2.00 -3.09
N ARG A 76 -2.40 0.78 -3.60
CA ARG A 76 -2.46 -0.45 -2.80
C ARG A 76 -1.44 -0.45 -1.68
N HIS A 77 -0.20 -0.09 -1.98
CA HIS A 77 0.87 -0.07 -0.98
C HIS A 77 0.59 0.99 0.09
N LEU A 78 0.20 2.20 -0.31
CA LEU A 78 -0.17 3.26 0.62
C LEU A 78 -1.38 2.86 1.47
N MET A 79 -2.45 2.32 0.86
CA MET A 79 -3.60 1.80 1.60
C MET A 79 -3.17 0.79 2.65
N PHE A 80 -2.28 -0.14 2.31
CA PHE A 80 -1.78 -1.13 3.27
C PHE A 80 -1.02 -0.47 4.43
N ILE A 81 0.04 0.29 4.16
CA ILE A 81 0.93 0.83 5.21
C ILE A 81 0.28 1.94 6.05
N THR A 82 -0.75 2.62 5.52
CA THR A 82 -1.44 3.72 6.23
C THR A 82 -2.72 3.26 6.93
N HIS A 83 -3.23 2.05 6.68
CA HIS A 83 -4.46 1.58 7.27
C HIS A 83 -4.32 1.40 8.79
N PRO A 84 -5.21 2.00 9.62
CA PRO A 84 -5.09 1.96 11.08
C PRO A 84 -5.03 0.54 11.65
N ALA A 85 -5.86 -0.38 11.13
CA ALA A 85 -5.87 -1.76 11.60
C ALA A 85 -4.63 -2.57 11.16
N VAL A 86 -3.96 -2.19 10.06
CA VAL A 86 -2.70 -2.82 9.64
C VAL A 86 -1.62 -2.42 10.63
N LYS A 87 -1.46 -1.11 10.91
CA LYS A 87 -0.49 -0.61 11.89
C LYS A 87 -0.65 -1.20 13.29
N ALA A 88 -1.85 -1.64 13.66
CA ALA A 88 -2.13 -2.21 14.97
C ALA A 88 -1.78 -3.71 15.09
N GLU A 89 -1.87 -4.48 14.00
CA GLU A 89 -1.86 -5.96 14.06
C GLU A 89 -0.91 -6.64 13.07
N ILE A 90 -0.38 -5.90 12.10
CA ILE A 90 0.49 -6.41 11.05
C ILE A 90 1.87 -5.75 11.20
N HIS A 91 2.91 -6.57 11.11
CA HIS A 91 4.29 -6.10 11.18
C HIS A 91 4.69 -5.54 9.82
N LEU A 92 4.96 -4.24 9.78
CA LEU A 92 5.54 -3.56 8.63
C LEU A 92 7.07 -3.74 8.63
N THR A 93 7.70 -3.61 7.46
CA THR A 93 9.17 -3.48 7.41
C THR A 93 9.59 -2.08 7.84
N PHE A 94 10.88 -1.89 8.12
CA PHE A 94 11.44 -0.58 8.45
C PHE A 94 11.20 0.44 7.33
N GLU A 95 11.38 0.04 6.08
CA GLU A 95 11.16 0.90 4.91
C GLU A 95 9.67 1.27 4.77
N GLU A 96 8.76 0.34 5.06
CA GLU A 96 7.31 0.59 5.05
C GLU A 96 6.89 1.54 6.17
N GLU A 97 7.46 1.42 7.36
CA GLU A 97 7.24 2.34 8.48
C GLU A 97 7.74 3.76 8.13
N GLU A 98 8.94 3.87 7.56
CA GLU A 98 9.52 5.14 7.12
C GLU A 98 8.66 5.80 6.03
N MET A 99 8.21 5.02 5.04
CA MET A 99 7.30 5.49 4.00
C MET A 99 5.94 5.92 4.58
N ALA A 100 5.40 5.17 5.54
CA ALA A 100 4.15 5.53 6.20
C ALA A 100 4.27 6.85 6.98
N GLU A 101 5.40 7.11 7.62
CA GLU A 101 5.68 8.40 8.28
C GLU A 101 5.79 9.53 7.25
N PHE A 102 6.53 9.32 6.17
CA PHE A 102 6.68 10.28 5.07
C PHE A 102 5.31 10.69 4.51
N VAL A 103 4.47 9.71 4.16
CA VAL A 103 3.12 9.91 3.60
C VAL A 103 2.21 10.63 4.60
N GLN A 104 2.30 10.31 5.89
CA GLN A 104 1.53 10.99 6.93
C GLN A 104 1.91 12.46 7.09
N ARG A 105 3.19 12.79 6.95
CA ARG A 105 3.68 14.18 7.02
C ARG A 105 3.32 15.00 5.78
N HIS A 106 3.25 14.35 4.62
CA HIS A 106 2.94 14.97 3.34
C HIS A 106 1.56 14.57 2.83
N TRP A 107 0.63 14.30 3.75
CA TRP A 107 -0.69 13.79 3.43
C TRP A 107 -1.44 14.56 2.32
N PRO A 108 -1.30 15.90 2.13
CA PRO A 108 -2.03 16.61 1.08
C PRO A 108 -1.68 16.16 -0.34
N PHE A 109 -0.50 15.56 -0.53
CA PHE A 109 -0.08 15.01 -1.82
C PHE A 109 -0.66 13.62 -2.10
N PHE A 110 -1.16 12.92 -1.07
CA PHE A 110 -1.58 11.52 -1.19
C PHE A 110 -3.06 11.31 -0.89
N SER A 111 -3.68 12.19 -0.09
CA SER A 111 -5.05 12.02 0.38
C SER A 111 -5.79 13.35 0.49
N SER A 112 -7.11 13.29 0.32
CA SER A 112 -8.00 14.40 0.64
C SER A 112 -8.29 14.55 2.14
N SER A 113 -7.70 13.71 2.98
CA SER A 113 -7.93 13.66 4.42
C SER A 113 -6.61 13.44 5.16
N PHE A 114 -6.41 14.14 6.28
CA PHE A 114 -5.23 13.96 7.13
C PHE A 114 -5.11 12.52 7.67
N ARG A 115 -6.24 11.80 7.77
CA ARG A 115 -6.30 10.41 8.24
C ARG A 115 -5.94 9.41 7.16
N LEU A 116 -5.61 9.86 5.94
CA LEU A 116 -5.29 9.02 4.79
C LEU A 116 -6.42 8.05 4.44
N SER A 117 -7.67 8.40 4.78
CA SER A 117 -8.85 7.56 4.55
C SER A 117 -9.29 7.51 3.09
N THR A 118 -8.86 8.48 2.29
CA THR A 118 -9.27 8.63 0.89
C THR A 118 -8.08 9.09 0.08
N LEU A 119 -7.37 8.14 -0.54
CA LEU A 119 -6.20 8.45 -1.36
C LEU A 119 -6.60 9.06 -2.70
N ILE A 120 -5.81 10.03 -3.16
CA ILE A 120 -5.97 10.68 -4.46
C ILE A 120 -5.18 9.86 -5.48
N ALA A 121 -5.82 8.80 -6.01
CA ALA A 121 -5.15 7.83 -6.90
C ALA A 121 -4.34 8.46 -8.05
N PRO A 122 -4.80 9.52 -8.74
CA PRO A 122 -3.99 10.18 -9.77
C PRO A 122 -2.67 10.75 -9.26
N TYR A 123 -2.66 11.34 -8.06
CA TYR A 123 -1.43 11.93 -7.49
C TYR A 123 -0.48 10.82 -7.08
N VAL A 124 -1.02 9.79 -6.42
CA VAL A 124 -0.25 8.60 -6.06
C VAL A 124 0.39 7.96 -7.30
N ASP A 125 -0.35 7.77 -8.39
CA ASP A 125 0.17 7.18 -9.62
C ASP A 125 1.30 8.01 -10.27
N ILE A 126 1.25 9.34 -10.16
CA ILE A 126 2.29 10.25 -10.66
C ILE A 126 3.53 10.22 -9.77
N LEU A 127 3.34 10.23 -8.45
CA LEU A 127 4.44 10.28 -7.48
C LEU A 127 5.09 8.92 -7.26
N TRP A 128 4.36 7.81 -7.44
CA TRP A 128 4.81 6.45 -7.14
C TRP A 128 6.19 6.09 -7.72
N PRO A 129 6.49 6.39 -9.00
CA PRO A 129 7.80 6.09 -9.59
C PRO A 129 8.98 6.83 -8.93
N HIS A 130 8.71 7.87 -8.15
CA HIS A 130 9.70 8.72 -7.49
C HIS A 130 9.74 8.53 -5.97
N MET A 131 8.92 7.64 -5.40
CA MET A 131 8.74 7.53 -3.95
C MET A 131 10.04 7.23 -3.20
N ASP A 132 10.88 6.33 -3.70
CA ASP A 132 12.15 6.00 -3.05
C ASP A 132 13.07 7.23 -2.95
N ALA A 133 13.13 8.03 -4.01
CA ALA A 133 13.92 9.26 -4.05
C ALA A 133 13.34 10.35 -3.14
N LEU A 134 12.02 10.50 -3.12
CA LEU A 134 11.32 11.47 -2.27
C LEU A 134 11.46 11.13 -0.78
N VAL A 135 11.35 9.85 -0.42
CA VAL A 135 11.56 9.38 0.97
C VAL A 135 13.02 9.57 1.37
N ALA A 136 13.98 9.28 0.48
CA ALA A 136 15.40 9.53 0.74
C ALA A 136 15.69 11.02 0.96
N GLU A 137 15.16 11.90 0.09
CA GLU A 137 15.32 13.36 0.23
C GLU A 137 14.73 13.86 1.54
N TRP A 138 13.53 13.40 1.89
CA TRP A 138 12.90 13.75 3.17
C TRP A 138 13.75 13.27 4.34
N ARG A 139 14.25 12.04 4.32
CA ARG A 139 15.09 11.50 5.39
C ARG A 139 16.35 12.35 5.61
N GLU A 140 16.97 12.82 4.54
CA GLU A 140 18.17 13.67 4.60
C GLU A 140 17.87 15.08 5.16
N HIS A 141 16.71 15.64 4.83
CA HIS A 141 16.41 17.05 5.11
C HIS A 141 15.38 17.26 6.24
N LYS A 142 14.73 16.22 6.76
CA LYS A 142 13.62 16.35 7.74
C LYS A 142 13.97 17.14 9.00
N ALA A 143 15.25 17.19 9.38
CA ALA A 143 15.71 17.94 10.55
C ALA A 143 16.01 19.42 10.26
N THR A 144 16.38 19.76 9.02
CA THR A 144 16.89 21.09 8.63
C THR A 144 15.90 21.85 7.76
N ASP A 145 15.29 21.16 6.79
CA ASP A 145 14.28 21.67 5.87
C ASP A 145 13.18 20.59 5.69
N PRO A 146 12.21 20.54 6.62
CA PRO A 146 11.15 19.52 6.60
C PRO A 146 10.19 19.68 5.41
N TRP A 147 10.22 20.81 4.70
CA TRP A 147 9.31 21.11 3.60
C TRP A 147 9.87 20.73 2.24
N ARG A 148 11.18 20.50 2.16
CA ARG A 148 11.91 20.25 0.91
C ARG A 148 11.28 19.18 0.02
N ALA A 149 11.00 18.00 0.58
CA ALA A 149 10.46 16.88 -0.19
C ALA A 149 9.06 17.20 -0.77
N GLY A 150 8.26 18.04 -0.11
CA GLY A 150 6.99 18.48 -0.65
C GLY A 150 7.13 19.50 -1.79
N GLU A 151 8.19 20.33 -1.82
CA GLU A 151 8.50 21.14 -3.00
C GLU A 151 8.86 20.24 -4.19
N SER A 152 9.66 19.20 -3.98
CA SER A 152 9.95 18.21 -5.03
C SER A 152 8.69 17.52 -5.55
N MET A 153 7.75 17.13 -4.67
CA MET A 153 6.46 16.57 -5.09
C MET A 153 5.61 17.56 -5.88
N LYS A 154 5.62 18.84 -5.47
CA LYS A 154 4.91 19.93 -6.15
C LYS A 154 5.47 20.16 -7.55
N GLU A 155 6.78 20.13 -7.72
CA GLU A 155 7.45 20.23 -9.02
C GLU A 155 7.07 19.05 -9.92
N ILE A 156 7.06 17.82 -9.40
CA ILE A 156 6.66 16.63 -10.16
C ILE A 156 5.21 16.74 -10.66
N LEU A 157 4.27 17.11 -9.77
CA LEU A 157 2.86 17.27 -10.14
C LEU A 157 2.67 18.40 -11.17
N SER A 158 3.33 19.54 -10.96
CA SER A 158 3.25 20.68 -11.87
C SER A 158 3.85 20.36 -13.24
N GLY A 159 4.91 19.55 -13.29
CA GLY A 159 5.56 19.09 -14.53
C GLY A 159 4.66 18.24 -15.42
N VAL A 160 3.58 17.68 -14.89
CA VAL A 160 2.55 16.95 -15.65
C VAL A 160 1.20 17.69 -15.68
N GLU A 161 1.22 19.00 -15.47
CA GLU A 161 0.05 19.89 -15.52
C GLU A 161 -1.04 19.55 -14.49
N VAL A 162 -0.68 18.87 -13.40
CA VAL A 162 -1.58 18.60 -12.28
C VAL A 162 -1.36 19.65 -11.20
N ALA A 163 -2.43 20.33 -10.80
CA ALA A 163 -2.36 21.36 -9.77
C ALA A 163 -1.94 20.76 -8.41
N PRO A 164 -0.75 21.09 -7.90
CA PRO A 164 -0.31 20.54 -6.62
C PRO A 164 -1.10 21.17 -5.46
N PRO A 165 -1.11 20.51 -4.28
CA PRO A 165 -1.63 21.15 -3.07
C PRO A 165 -0.80 22.39 -2.71
N ASP A 166 -1.40 23.29 -1.93
CA ASP A 166 -0.67 24.40 -1.32
C ASP A 166 0.43 23.83 -0.41
N TRP A 167 1.69 24.23 -0.67
CA TRP A 167 2.85 23.78 0.08
C TRP A 167 3.91 24.89 0.18
N PRO A 168 4.51 25.13 1.36
CA PRO A 168 4.20 24.51 2.67
C PRO A 168 2.78 24.83 3.17
N PRO A 169 2.20 24.05 4.10
CA PRO A 169 0.88 24.34 4.67
C PRO A 169 0.90 25.72 5.33
N LYS A 170 -0.11 26.55 5.06
CA LYS A 170 -0.25 27.83 5.77
C LYS A 170 -0.51 27.53 7.25
N SER A 171 0.03 28.35 8.14
CA SER A 171 0.02 28.11 9.60
C SER A 171 -1.35 27.89 10.23
N ASP A 172 -2.42 28.21 9.51
CA ASP A 172 -3.81 28.18 9.98
C ASP A 172 -4.54 26.86 9.66
N ASP A 173 -3.94 25.93 8.89
CA ASP A 173 -4.58 24.66 8.48
C ASP A 173 -4.41 23.52 9.51
N LYS A 174 -4.14 23.83 10.79
CA LYS A 174 -3.92 22.81 11.85
C LYS A 174 -5.19 22.28 12.53
N GLU A 175 -6.38 22.74 12.18
CA GLU A 175 -7.63 22.25 12.77
C GLU A 175 -8.67 21.91 11.70
N GLY A 176 -8.84 20.60 11.46
CA GLY A 176 -9.87 19.98 10.62
C GLY A 176 -9.90 18.47 10.77
#